data_AF-D8UM94-F1
#
_entry.id   AF-D8UM94-F1
#
_cell.length_a   1.000
_cell.length_b   1.000
_cell.length_c   1.000
_cell.angle_alpha   90.00
_cell.angle_beta   90.00
_cell.angle_gamma   90.00
#
_symmetry.space_group_name_H-M   'P 1'
#
loop_
_entity.id
_entity.type
_entity.pdbx_description
1 polymer ?
#
loop_
_entity_poly.entity_id
_entity_poly.type
_entity_poly.pdbx_seq_one_letter_code
_entity_poly.pdbx_strand_id
1 'polypeptide(L)'
;MGNHSDGSPNHSGTVATAGQNEVEKFQDPGLPPHRLRLADTDPVAAKRAERQVAILFGTSVIGTLVFLVAYFAIDLGDDTSIATIRTQNLLLGLGTAFAMLGIGTGIVHWAKALMPDHEVSEERHAIRTEEDRQAAVRIVDDIVDETGIKRRPLIRNTLLGAVALAPLPALAIFGDLGPRPDDALAHTMWAPEGDKLKRLTRDPDGTPIKASDVTIGSAFHVIPEGLNELHEGKLNEKAKAVVLLMRLDPDSLNPSEGRENWSYNGIVAYSKICTH
;
A
#
# COMPACT_ATOMS: atom_id res chain seq x y z
N MET A 1 -32.35 50.82 45.05
CA MET A 1 -31.21 49.94 45.44
C MET A 1 -30.92 49.06 44.23
N GLY A 2 -29.82 49.11 43.50
CA GLY A 2 -28.65 49.96 43.44
C GLY A 2 -27.89 49.48 42.20
N ASN A 3 -27.62 50.38 41.25
CA ASN A 3 -26.76 50.11 40.11
C ASN A 3 -25.31 50.19 40.60
N HIS A 4 -24.51 49.13 40.44
CA HIS A 4 -23.06 49.26 40.27
C HIS A 4 -22.57 48.18 39.30
N SER A 5 -22.18 48.65 38.12
CA SER A 5 -21.40 47.94 37.12
C SER A 5 -19.92 48.22 37.40
N ASP A 6 -19.22 47.27 38.01
CA ASP A 6 -17.77 47.36 38.20
C ASP A 6 -17.09 46.29 37.34
N GLY A 7 -16.78 46.66 36.10
CA GLY A 7 -16.04 45.84 35.15
C GLY A 7 -15.71 46.65 33.90
N SER A 8 -14.49 47.19 33.83
CA SER A 8 -13.94 47.87 32.65
C SER A 8 -13.81 46.89 31.47
N PRO A 9 -14.01 47.31 30.21
CA PRO A 9 -13.93 46.44 29.03
C PRO A 9 -12.53 45.86 28.74
N ASN A 10 -11.50 46.29 29.48
CA ASN A 10 -10.10 46.11 29.09
C ASN A 10 -9.29 45.12 29.93
N HIS A 11 -9.90 44.32 30.82
CA HIS A 11 -9.15 43.29 31.56
C HIS A 11 -9.90 41.96 31.69
N SER A 12 -9.68 41.07 30.72
CA SER A 12 -9.92 39.62 30.87
C SER A 12 -8.79 39.04 31.73
N GLY A 13 -9.06 38.83 33.03
CA GLY A 13 -8.09 38.43 34.05
C GLY A 13 -7.60 36.98 34.01
N THR A 14 -7.29 36.40 32.84
CA THR A 14 -6.80 35.00 32.75
C THR A 14 -5.61 34.80 31.81
N VAL A 15 -4.98 35.86 31.29
CA VAL A 15 -3.70 35.74 30.57
C VAL A 15 -2.69 36.62 31.28
N ALA A 16 -1.69 36.00 31.93
CA ALA A 16 -0.53 36.73 32.42
C ALA A 16 0.11 37.44 31.22
N THR A 17 -0.10 38.75 31.12
CA THR A 17 0.61 39.58 30.15
C THR A 17 2.05 39.59 30.64
N ALA A 18 2.90 38.80 29.99
CA ALA A 18 4.34 38.87 30.23
C ALA A 18 4.73 40.34 30.19
N GLY A 19 5.34 40.83 31.27
CA GLY A 19 5.71 42.24 31.39
C GLY A 19 6.41 42.67 30.11
N GLN A 20 5.82 43.66 29.45
CA GLN A 20 6.43 44.38 28.34
C GLN A 20 7.59 45.23 28.90
N ASN A 21 8.62 44.57 29.40
CA ASN A 21 9.95 45.04 29.07
C ASN A 21 10.07 44.74 27.58
N GLU A 22 10.31 45.78 26.77
CA GLU A 22 10.78 45.64 25.40
C GLU A 22 12.01 44.72 25.44
N VAL A 23 11.82 43.42 25.37
CA VAL A 23 12.87 42.52 24.93
C VAL A 23 13.00 42.88 23.48
N GLU A 24 14.01 43.71 23.19
CA GLU A 24 14.54 43.97 21.87
C GLU A 24 14.28 42.74 21.02
N LYS A 25 13.46 42.94 19.98
CA LYS A 25 13.16 41.98 18.92
C LYS A 25 14.38 41.09 18.75
N PHE A 26 14.29 39.82 19.16
CA PHE A 26 15.44 38.90 19.19
C PHE A 26 16.21 39.07 17.88
N GLN A 27 17.39 39.67 17.95
CA GLN A 27 18.21 39.87 16.77
C GLN A 27 18.61 38.49 16.28
N ASP A 28 18.42 38.25 14.99
CA ASP A 28 18.92 37.03 14.36
C ASP A 28 20.44 36.98 14.62
N PRO A 29 20.93 35.99 15.39
CA PRO A 29 22.36 35.88 15.68
C PRO A 29 23.19 35.56 14.43
N GLY A 30 22.54 35.32 13.29
CA GLY A 30 23.18 34.95 12.03
C GLY A 30 23.68 33.52 12.05
N LEU A 31 24.41 33.14 11.00
CA LEU A 31 25.02 31.82 10.91
C LEU A 31 26.19 31.69 11.92
N PRO A 32 26.29 30.56 12.65
CA PRO A 32 27.43 30.32 13.53
C PRO A 32 28.73 30.26 12.71
N PRO A 33 29.90 30.49 13.32
CA PRO A 33 31.17 30.38 12.62
C PRO A 33 31.37 28.96 12.10
N HIS A 34 31.70 28.86 10.81
CA HIS A 34 31.95 27.61 10.12
C HIS A 34 33.05 26.78 10.80
N ARG A 35 32.77 25.51 11.09
CA ARG A 35 33.72 24.61 11.77
C ARG A 35 34.49 23.78 10.74
N LEU A 36 35.75 24.12 10.54
CA LEU A 36 36.65 23.37 9.66
C LEU A 36 36.84 21.93 10.17
N ARG A 37 36.82 20.97 9.24
CA ARG A 37 37.11 19.57 9.52
C ARG A 37 38.63 19.36 9.47
N LEU A 38 39.09 18.25 10.04
CA LEU A 38 40.52 17.89 10.01
C LEU A 38 41.06 17.76 8.58
N ALA A 39 40.21 17.29 7.65
CA ALA A 39 40.55 17.18 6.23
C ALA A 39 40.72 18.55 5.54
N ASP A 40 40.13 19.62 6.06
CA ASP A 40 40.27 20.97 5.49
C ASP A 40 41.57 21.63 5.95
N THR A 41 42.11 21.23 7.11
CA THR A 41 43.33 21.79 7.70
C THR A 41 44.60 20.97 7.46
N ASP A 42 44.49 19.63 7.41
CA ASP A 42 45.64 18.73 7.29
C ASP A 42 45.58 17.93 5.96
N PRO A 43 46.55 18.12 5.05
CA PRO A 43 46.59 17.40 3.77
C PRO A 43 46.76 15.88 3.94
N VAL A 44 47.32 15.40 5.05
CA VAL A 44 47.45 13.96 5.32
C VAL A 44 46.08 13.36 5.68
N ALA A 45 45.30 14.07 6.50
CA ALA A 45 43.93 13.69 6.83
C ALA A 45 43.03 13.67 5.57
N ALA A 46 43.17 14.67 4.69
CA ALA A 46 42.45 14.72 3.41
C ALA A 46 42.76 13.49 2.53
N LYS A 47 44.04 13.17 2.33
CA LYS A 47 44.47 11.98 1.55
C LYS A 47 43.97 10.67 2.16
N ARG A 48 43.85 10.59 3.49
CA ARG A 48 43.28 9.40 4.15
C ARG A 48 41.78 9.28 3.85
N ALA A 49 41.03 10.37 3.93
CA ALA A 49 39.61 10.39 3.60
C ALA A 49 39.37 10.03 2.13
N GLU A 50 40.19 10.57 1.21
CA GLU A 50 40.15 10.24 -0.22
C GLU A 50 40.32 8.74 -0.47
N ARG A 51 41.33 8.11 0.18
CA ARG A 51 41.53 6.66 0.09
C ARG A 51 40.35 5.86 0.62
N GLN A 52 39.71 6.31 1.70
CA GLN A 52 38.52 5.65 2.24
C GLN A 52 37.35 5.71 1.26
N VAL A 53 37.09 6.87 0.66
CA VAL A 53 36.08 7.03 -0.40
C VAL A 53 36.39 6.11 -1.58
N ALA A 54 37.64 6.11 -2.05
CA ALA A 54 38.06 5.26 -3.16
C ALA A 54 37.90 3.76 -2.86
N ILE A 55 38.17 3.32 -1.63
CA ILE A 55 37.94 1.93 -1.20
C ILE A 55 36.44 1.60 -1.24
N LEU A 56 35.57 2.48 -0.74
CA LEU A 56 34.11 2.26 -0.74
C LEU A 56 33.55 2.17 -2.17
N PHE A 57 33.99 3.05 -3.07
CA PHE A 57 33.66 2.93 -4.50
C PHE A 57 34.26 1.68 -5.13
N GLY A 58 35.48 1.29 -4.76
CA GLY A 58 36.09 0.03 -5.18
C GLY A 58 35.26 -1.18 -4.73
N THR A 59 34.74 -1.18 -3.50
CA THR A 59 33.82 -2.23 -3.01
C THR A 59 32.55 -2.28 -3.85
N SER A 60 32.02 -1.12 -4.27
CA SER A 60 30.85 -1.07 -5.14
C SER A 60 31.12 -1.73 -6.51
N VAL A 61 32.27 -1.43 -7.11
CA VAL A 61 32.71 -2.04 -8.37
C VAL A 61 32.84 -3.56 -8.21
N ILE A 62 33.50 -4.02 -7.16
CA ILE A 62 33.66 -5.46 -6.89
C ILE A 62 32.30 -6.14 -6.71
N GLY A 63 31.38 -5.54 -5.94
CA GLY A 63 30.02 -6.07 -5.75
C GLY A 63 29.27 -6.20 -7.08
N THR A 64 29.39 -5.20 -7.95
CA THR A 64 28.78 -5.21 -9.29
C THR A 64 29.37 -6.31 -10.17
N LEU A 65 30.68 -6.51 -10.14
CA LEU A 65 31.34 -7.59 -10.88
C LEU A 65 30.91 -8.97 -10.37
N VAL A 66 30.81 -9.16 -9.04
CA VAL A 66 30.31 -10.41 -8.44
C VAL A 66 28.89 -10.69 -8.90
N PHE A 67 28.02 -9.68 -8.92
CA PHE A 67 26.65 -9.81 -9.42
C PHE A 67 26.63 -10.26 -10.88
N LEU A 68 27.38 -9.58 -11.77
CA LEU A 68 27.42 -9.89 -13.20
C LEU A 68 27.95 -11.30 -13.45
N VAL A 69 29.03 -11.69 -12.78
CA VAL A 69 29.59 -13.05 -12.90
C VAL A 69 28.59 -14.08 -12.38
N ALA A 70 27.96 -13.87 -11.22
CA ALA A 70 26.97 -14.80 -10.71
C ALA A 70 25.73 -14.92 -11.61
N TYR A 71 25.32 -13.82 -12.23
CA TYR A 71 24.17 -13.80 -13.13
C TYR A 71 24.44 -14.55 -14.45
N PHE A 72 25.61 -14.32 -15.07
CA PHE A 72 25.90 -14.88 -16.39
C PHE A 72 26.68 -16.21 -16.37
N ALA A 73 27.50 -16.47 -15.34
CA ALA A 73 28.33 -17.66 -15.28
C ALA A 73 27.66 -18.86 -14.59
N ILE A 74 26.58 -18.64 -13.83
CA ILE A 74 25.82 -19.72 -13.19
C ILE A 74 24.56 -19.99 -14.03
N ASP A 75 24.59 -21.10 -14.76
CA ASP A 75 23.46 -21.55 -15.57
C ASP A 75 22.41 -22.26 -14.71
N LEU A 76 21.14 -21.86 -14.89
CA LEU A 76 19.98 -22.48 -14.27
C LEU A 76 19.17 -23.20 -15.34
N GLY A 77 19.63 -24.38 -15.74
CA GLY A 77 18.87 -25.29 -16.60
C GLY A 77 17.81 -26.10 -15.85
N ASP A 78 17.06 -26.93 -16.59
CA ASP A 78 15.90 -27.68 -16.09
C ASP A 78 16.22 -28.66 -14.94
N ASP A 79 17.44 -29.22 -14.89
CA ASP A 79 17.90 -30.18 -13.87
C ASP A 79 18.78 -29.55 -12.77
N THR A 80 18.65 -28.24 -12.54
CA THR A 80 19.55 -27.54 -11.62
C THR A 80 19.27 -27.89 -10.16
N SER A 81 20.32 -28.26 -9.42
CA SER A 81 20.20 -28.55 -7.99
C SER A 81 19.78 -27.31 -7.18
N ILE A 82 19.00 -27.53 -6.12
CA ILE A 82 18.61 -26.46 -5.17
C ILE A 82 19.84 -25.75 -4.58
N ALA A 83 20.97 -26.45 -4.44
CA ALA A 83 22.22 -25.88 -3.94
C ALA A 83 22.81 -24.84 -4.91
N THR A 84 22.74 -25.09 -6.22
CA THR A 84 23.18 -24.14 -7.25
C THR A 84 22.31 -22.89 -7.25
N ILE A 85 20.98 -23.05 -7.21
CA ILE A 85 20.02 -21.93 -7.12
C ILE A 85 20.31 -21.07 -5.89
N ARG A 86 20.52 -21.71 -4.72
CA ARG A 86 20.86 -21.00 -3.48
C ARG A 86 22.16 -20.22 -3.60
N THR A 87 23.18 -20.83 -4.21
CA THR A 87 24.49 -20.20 -4.39
C THR A 87 24.40 -18.98 -5.30
N GLN A 88 23.68 -19.10 -6.41
CA GLN A 88 23.46 -17.95 -7.31
C GLN A 88 22.69 -16.85 -6.60
N ASN A 89 21.57 -17.16 -5.96
CA ASN A 89 20.78 -16.16 -5.25
C ASN A 89 21.60 -15.44 -4.15
N LEU A 90 22.43 -16.18 -3.42
CA LEU A 90 23.34 -15.61 -2.43
C LEU A 90 24.34 -14.64 -3.08
N LEU A 91 24.98 -15.03 -4.18
CA LEU A 91 25.97 -14.18 -4.86
C LEU A 91 25.33 -12.96 -5.53
N LEU A 92 24.13 -13.08 -6.09
CA LEU A 92 23.35 -11.95 -6.60
C LEU A 92 23.00 -10.98 -5.46
N GLY A 93 22.54 -11.51 -4.32
CA GLY A 93 22.23 -10.73 -3.13
C GLY A 93 23.45 -10.00 -2.58
N LEU A 94 24.57 -10.70 -2.38
CA LEU A 94 25.82 -10.11 -1.89
C LEU A 94 26.40 -9.10 -2.89
N GLY A 95 26.41 -9.43 -4.17
CA GLY A 95 26.88 -8.53 -5.23
C GLY A 95 26.10 -7.21 -5.24
N THR A 96 24.77 -7.30 -5.21
CA THR A 96 23.89 -6.13 -5.13
C THR A 96 24.09 -5.35 -3.83
N ALA A 97 24.18 -6.04 -2.70
CA ALA A 97 24.38 -5.39 -1.40
C ALA A 97 25.69 -4.59 -1.36
N PHE A 98 26.82 -5.18 -1.76
CA PHE A 98 28.10 -4.47 -1.77
C PHE A 98 28.18 -3.40 -2.86
N ALA A 99 27.52 -3.61 -4.01
CA ALA A 99 27.38 -2.58 -5.04
C ALA A 99 26.69 -1.32 -4.49
N MET A 100 25.49 -1.48 -3.94
CA MET A 100 24.67 -0.37 -3.44
C MET A 100 25.22 0.23 -2.15
N LEU A 101 25.68 -0.59 -1.21
CA LEU A 101 26.29 -0.13 0.03
C LEU A 101 27.57 0.67 -0.26
N GLY A 102 28.43 0.16 -1.15
CA GLY A 102 29.69 0.82 -1.49
C GLY A 102 29.48 2.20 -2.10
N ILE A 103 28.56 2.34 -3.05
CA ILE A 103 28.28 3.64 -3.68
C ILE A 103 27.56 4.58 -2.71
N GLY A 104 26.56 4.10 -1.96
CA GLY A 104 25.80 4.92 -1.02
C GLY A 104 26.68 5.45 0.12
N THR A 105 27.42 4.56 0.78
CA THR A 105 28.35 4.96 1.87
C THR A 105 29.53 5.79 1.33
N GLY A 106 30.04 5.48 0.14
CA GLY A 106 31.09 6.25 -0.52
C GLY A 106 30.68 7.70 -0.79
N ILE A 107 29.49 7.93 -1.35
CA ILE A 107 28.95 9.28 -1.61
C ILE A 107 28.78 10.05 -0.30
N VAL A 108 28.17 9.43 0.72
CA VAL A 108 27.96 10.09 2.02
C VAL A 108 29.29 10.44 2.69
N HIS A 109 30.26 9.52 2.67
CA HIS A 109 31.58 9.77 3.26
C HIS A 109 32.34 10.86 2.49
N TRP A 110 32.26 10.86 1.16
CA TRP A 110 32.84 11.91 0.32
C TRP A 110 32.25 13.28 0.63
N ALA A 111 30.91 13.38 0.69
CA ALA A 111 30.22 14.61 1.03
C ALA A 111 30.62 15.11 2.43
N LYS A 112 30.67 14.22 3.43
CA LYS A 112 30.98 14.59 4.81
C LYS A 112 32.44 14.94 5.06
N ALA A 113 33.38 14.34 4.32
CA ALA A 113 34.80 14.43 4.64
C ALA A 113 35.61 15.33 3.69
N LEU A 114 35.13 15.58 2.46
CA LEU A 114 35.91 16.30 1.44
C LEU A 114 35.14 17.40 0.71
N MET A 115 33.81 17.29 0.59
CA MET A 115 33.01 18.33 -0.08
C MET A 115 32.91 19.59 0.80
N PRO A 116 32.92 20.81 0.23
CA PRO A 116 32.71 22.04 0.99
C PRO A 116 31.35 22.05 1.68
N ASP A 117 31.32 22.31 2.98
CA ASP A 117 30.13 22.30 3.84
C ASP A 117 29.81 23.67 4.46
N HIS A 118 30.03 24.73 3.68
CA HIS A 118 29.77 26.10 4.11
C HIS A 118 28.26 26.36 4.30
N GLU A 119 27.90 26.95 5.45
CA GLU A 119 26.55 27.35 5.73
C GLU A 119 26.17 28.56 4.88
N VAL A 120 25.06 28.44 4.13
CA VAL A 120 24.50 29.52 3.32
C VAL A 120 23.09 29.80 3.81
N SER A 121 22.78 31.07 4.05
CA SER A 121 21.43 31.56 4.33
C SER A 121 20.91 32.29 3.10
N GLU A 122 19.80 31.81 2.56
CA GLU A 122 19.06 32.48 1.51
C GLU A 122 17.73 32.97 2.08
N GLU A 123 17.45 34.26 1.90
CA GLU A 123 16.19 34.85 2.33
C GLU A 123 15.05 34.24 1.53
N ARG A 124 14.02 33.76 2.25
CA ARG A 124 12.87 33.14 1.61
C ARG A 124 12.11 34.22 0.87
N HIS A 125 12.01 34.10 -0.46
CA HIS A 125 11.22 35.05 -1.25
C HIS A 125 9.80 35.19 -0.67
N ALA A 126 9.31 36.43 -0.58
CA ALA A 126 7.93 36.68 -0.20
C ALA A 126 7.01 35.97 -1.19
N ILE A 127 6.13 35.09 -0.68
CA ILE A 127 5.29 34.19 -1.48
C ILE A 127 4.32 34.97 -2.40
N ARG A 128 4.05 36.24 -2.09
CA ARG A 128 3.27 37.16 -2.93
C ARG A 128 3.49 38.60 -2.48
N THR A 129 3.61 39.49 -3.44
CA THR A 129 3.36 40.91 -3.20
C THR A 129 1.86 41.19 -3.46
N GLU A 130 1.28 42.22 -2.85
CA GLU A 130 -0.13 42.58 -3.13
C GLU A 130 -0.26 43.06 -4.58
N GLU A 131 0.82 43.62 -5.12
CA GLU A 131 0.99 44.01 -6.52
C GLU A 131 0.85 42.81 -7.46
N ASP A 132 1.52 41.68 -7.17
CA ASP A 132 1.40 40.45 -7.98
C ASP A 132 -0.03 39.88 -7.95
N ARG A 133 -0.68 39.94 -6.78
CA ARG A 133 -2.09 39.52 -6.66
C ARG A 133 -3.00 40.41 -7.50
N GLN A 134 -2.84 41.72 -7.44
CA GLN A 134 -3.65 42.64 -8.23
C GLN A 134 -3.40 42.46 -9.73
N ALA A 135 -2.15 42.22 -10.13
CA ALA A 135 -1.81 41.91 -11.51
C ALA A 135 -2.49 40.61 -11.97
N ALA A 136 -2.46 39.55 -11.16
CA ALA A 136 -3.12 38.29 -11.47
C ALA A 136 -4.64 38.44 -11.61
N VAL A 137 -5.29 39.19 -10.72
CA VAL A 137 -6.73 39.48 -10.82
C VAL A 137 -7.06 40.22 -12.10
N ARG A 138 -6.28 41.26 -12.45
CA ARG A 138 -6.46 42.01 -13.70
C ARG A 138 -6.33 41.11 -14.93
N ILE A 139 -5.32 40.25 -14.97
CA ILE A 139 -5.14 39.29 -16.07
C ILE A 139 -6.37 38.37 -16.20
N VAL A 140 -6.89 37.86 -15.08
CA VAL A 140 -8.09 37.00 -15.12
C VAL A 140 -9.31 37.77 -15.60
N ASP A 141 -9.53 38.99 -15.10
CA ASP A 141 -10.66 39.83 -15.50
C ASP A 141 -10.58 40.22 -16.98
N ASP A 142 -9.40 40.61 -17.46
CA ASP A 142 -9.13 40.92 -18.87
C ASP A 142 -9.44 39.72 -19.76
N ILE A 143 -8.98 38.51 -19.40
CA ILE A 143 -9.29 37.27 -20.12
C ILE A 143 -10.81 37.00 -20.14
N VAL A 144 -11.50 37.17 -19.01
CA VAL A 144 -12.94 36.94 -18.93
C VAL A 144 -13.71 37.93 -19.81
N ASP A 145 -13.25 39.17 -19.91
CA ASP A 145 -13.89 40.19 -20.73
C ASP A 145 -13.54 40.03 -22.23
N GLU A 146 -12.29 39.71 -22.58
CA GLU A 146 -11.84 39.42 -23.95
C GLU A 146 -12.53 38.18 -24.54
N THR A 147 -12.71 37.12 -23.75
CA THR A 147 -13.45 35.92 -24.20
C THR A 147 -14.91 36.21 -24.50
N GLY A 148 -15.47 37.31 -23.96
CA GLY A 148 -16.86 37.71 -24.17
C GLY A 148 -17.87 36.68 -23.68
N ILE A 149 -17.46 35.73 -22.84
CA ILE A 149 -18.27 34.56 -22.46
C ILE A 149 -19.57 34.96 -21.74
N LYS A 150 -19.54 36.07 -21.00
CA LYS A 150 -20.73 36.66 -20.35
C LYS A 150 -21.81 37.09 -21.35
N ARG A 151 -21.42 37.51 -22.56
CA ARG A 151 -22.33 38.03 -23.60
C ARG A 151 -22.76 36.95 -24.62
N ARG A 152 -22.19 35.74 -24.55
CA ARG A 152 -22.45 34.63 -25.50
C ARG A 152 -23.11 33.44 -24.78
N PRO A 153 -24.39 33.56 -24.36
CA PRO A 153 -25.06 32.56 -23.52
C PRO A 153 -25.21 31.21 -24.22
N LEU A 154 -25.38 31.19 -25.54
CA LEU A 154 -25.47 29.93 -26.30
C LEU A 154 -24.18 29.12 -26.17
N ILE A 155 -23.02 29.74 -26.46
CA ILE A 155 -21.70 29.09 -26.36
C ILE A 155 -21.42 28.64 -24.93
N ARG A 156 -21.71 29.49 -23.93
CA ARG A 156 -21.54 29.16 -22.51
C ARG A 156 -22.37 27.93 -22.13
N ASN A 157 -23.64 27.91 -22.49
CA ASN A 157 -24.55 26.83 -22.12
C ASN A 157 -24.23 25.53 -22.87
N THR A 158 -23.81 25.60 -24.13
CA THR A 158 -23.34 24.41 -24.88
C THR A 158 -22.02 23.88 -24.33
N LEU A 159 -21.09 24.75 -23.90
CA LEU A 159 -19.85 24.34 -23.24
C LEU A 159 -20.14 23.62 -21.91
N LEU A 160 -21.01 24.20 -21.08
CA LEU A 160 -21.43 23.57 -19.83
C LEU A 160 -22.12 22.22 -20.08
N GLY A 161 -22.99 22.13 -21.09
CA GLY A 161 -23.62 20.88 -21.49
C GLY A 161 -22.60 19.84 -21.98
N ALA A 162 -21.63 20.24 -22.81
CA ALA A 162 -20.57 19.37 -23.29
C ALA A 162 -19.69 18.86 -22.14
N VAL A 163 -19.29 19.74 -21.21
CA VAL A 163 -18.51 19.36 -20.01
C VAL A 163 -19.31 18.45 -19.08
N ALA A 164 -20.63 18.65 -18.94
CA ALA A 164 -21.48 17.79 -18.13
C ALA A 164 -21.63 16.38 -18.73
N LEU A 165 -21.66 16.26 -20.06
CA LEU A 165 -21.77 14.98 -20.77
C LEU A 165 -20.42 14.28 -20.99
N ALA A 166 -19.31 15.01 -20.99
CA ALA A 166 -17.96 14.48 -21.23
C ALA A 166 -17.53 13.31 -20.31
N PRO A 167 -17.97 13.24 -19.03
CA PRO A 167 -17.66 12.11 -18.16
C PRO A 167 -18.49 10.85 -18.42
N LEU A 168 -19.60 10.92 -19.16
CA LEU A 168 -20.50 9.77 -19.36
C LEU A 168 -19.81 8.53 -19.98
N PRO A 169 -18.93 8.65 -20.99
CA PRO A 169 -18.17 7.51 -21.49
C PRO A 169 -17.30 6.85 -20.42
N ALA A 170 -16.78 7.61 -19.46
CA ALA A 170 -16.01 7.05 -18.36
C ALA A 170 -16.87 6.15 -17.45
N LEU A 171 -18.14 6.51 -17.22
CA LEU A 171 -19.08 5.63 -16.49
C LEU A 171 -19.29 4.29 -17.21
N ALA A 172 -19.34 4.28 -18.54
CA ALA A 172 -19.43 3.05 -19.31
C ALA A 172 -18.14 2.22 -19.19
N ILE A 173 -16.97 2.85 -19.36
CA ILE A 173 -15.66 2.18 -19.23
C ILE A 173 -15.48 1.60 -17.82
N PHE A 174 -15.80 2.37 -16.78
CA PHE A 174 -15.70 1.92 -15.40
C PHE A 174 -16.77 0.86 -15.05
N GLY A 175 -17.94 0.93 -15.66
CA GLY A 175 -18.98 -0.09 -15.55
C GLY A 175 -18.57 -1.44 -16.16
N ASP A 176 -17.69 -1.43 -17.15
CA ASP A 176 -17.17 -2.64 -17.81
C ASP A 176 -15.97 -3.27 -17.07
N LEU A 177 -15.44 -2.64 -16.02
CA LEU A 177 -14.30 -3.18 -15.26
C LEU A 177 -14.63 -4.39 -14.38
N GLY A 178 -15.89 -4.82 -14.31
CA GLY A 178 -16.26 -5.99 -13.55
C GLY A 178 -17.64 -6.55 -13.90
N PRO A 179 -17.89 -7.81 -13.54
CA PRO A 179 -19.22 -8.38 -13.62
C PRO A 179 -20.18 -7.54 -12.78
N ARG A 180 -21.42 -7.39 -13.26
CA ARG A 180 -22.47 -6.72 -12.48
C ARG A 180 -22.67 -7.47 -11.16
N PRO A 181 -22.99 -6.79 -10.05
CA PRO A 181 -23.37 -7.47 -8.83
C PRO A 181 -24.64 -8.26 -9.11
N ASP A 182 -24.47 -9.55 -9.30
CA ASP A 182 -25.51 -10.53 -9.59
C ASP A 182 -25.56 -11.58 -8.47
N ASP A 183 -26.51 -12.50 -8.57
CA ASP A 183 -26.68 -13.58 -7.61
C ASP A 183 -25.67 -14.73 -7.83
N ALA A 184 -24.59 -14.53 -8.60
CA ALA A 184 -23.61 -15.58 -8.89
C ALA A 184 -22.89 -16.12 -7.64
N LEU A 185 -22.91 -15.37 -6.53
CA LEU A 185 -22.40 -15.82 -5.24
C LEU A 185 -23.45 -16.54 -4.39
N ALA A 186 -24.74 -16.45 -4.72
CA ALA A 186 -25.82 -17.13 -4.01
C ALA A 186 -25.94 -18.61 -4.39
N HIS A 187 -25.35 -19.02 -5.52
CA HIS A 187 -25.40 -20.38 -6.03
C HIS A 187 -24.07 -21.11 -5.82
N THR A 188 -24.18 -22.38 -5.43
CA THR A 188 -23.05 -23.30 -5.31
C THR A 188 -23.40 -24.61 -5.99
N MET A 189 -22.39 -25.43 -6.30
CA MET A 189 -22.57 -26.76 -6.89
C MET A 189 -23.36 -27.75 -6.00
N TRP A 190 -23.67 -27.39 -4.74
CA TRP A 190 -24.58 -28.17 -3.89
C TRP A 190 -26.05 -28.06 -4.31
N ALA A 191 -26.40 -27.11 -5.19
CA ALA A 191 -27.74 -27.00 -5.72
C ALA A 191 -28.19 -28.35 -6.32
N PRO A 192 -29.41 -28.81 -6.00
CA PRO A 192 -29.90 -30.09 -6.50
C PRO A 192 -30.09 -30.04 -8.02
N GLU A 193 -29.82 -31.16 -8.68
CA GLU A 193 -30.02 -31.31 -10.12
C GLU A 193 -31.38 -31.98 -10.35
N GLY A 194 -32.43 -31.16 -10.41
CA GLY A 194 -33.82 -31.64 -10.29
C GLY A 194 -34.05 -32.21 -8.89
N ASP A 195 -34.48 -33.48 -8.81
CA ASP A 195 -34.69 -34.18 -7.53
C ASP A 195 -33.42 -34.88 -7.00
N LYS A 196 -32.29 -34.79 -7.72
CA LYS A 196 -31.05 -35.49 -7.34
C LYS A 196 -30.17 -34.61 -6.45
N LEU A 197 -29.97 -35.07 -5.21
CA LEU A 197 -29.00 -34.50 -4.29
C LEU A 197 -27.57 -34.93 -4.68
N LYS A 198 -26.59 -34.02 -4.53
CA LYS A 198 -25.17 -34.33 -4.73
C LYS A 198 -24.63 -35.14 -3.57
N ARG A 199 -23.77 -36.13 -3.85
CA ARG A 199 -23.11 -36.92 -2.80
C ARG A 199 -21.96 -36.13 -2.17
N LEU A 200 -21.71 -36.43 -0.90
CA LEU A 200 -20.52 -35.98 -0.17
C LEU A 200 -19.32 -36.85 -0.58
N THR A 201 -18.31 -36.23 -1.19
CA THR A 201 -17.09 -36.93 -1.65
C THR A 201 -15.83 -36.34 -1.01
N ARG A 202 -14.78 -37.16 -0.82
CA ARG A 202 -13.53 -36.72 -0.18
C ARG A 202 -12.71 -35.83 -1.11
N ASP A 203 -12.18 -34.72 -0.57
CA ASP A 203 -11.21 -33.87 -1.27
C ASP A 203 -9.78 -34.41 -1.08
N PRO A 204 -8.95 -34.58 -2.14
CA PRO A 204 -9.18 -34.25 -3.56
C PRO A 204 -9.67 -35.40 -4.43
N ASP A 205 -9.72 -36.62 -3.91
CA ASP A 205 -9.86 -37.83 -4.73
C ASP A 205 -11.27 -38.04 -5.31
N GLY A 206 -12.30 -37.37 -4.77
CA GLY A 206 -13.69 -37.48 -5.23
C GLY A 206 -14.38 -38.79 -4.81
N THR A 207 -13.81 -39.54 -3.87
CA THR A 207 -14.41 -40.81 -3.41
C THR A 207 -15.65 -40.56 -2.54
N PRO A 208 -16.81 -41.17 -2.82
CA PRO A 208 -18.01 -41.02 -2.00
C PRO A 208 -17.81 -41.51 -0.56
N ILE A 209 -18.37 -40.77 0.40
CA ILE A 209 -18.26 -41.07 1.84
C ILE A 209 -19.48 -41.87 2.29
N LYS A 210 -19.27 -43.03 2.91
CA LYS A 210 -20.37 -43.76 3.58
C LYS A 210 -20.53 -43.25 5.01
N ALA A 211 -21.76 -43.24 5.53
CA ALA A 211 -22.02 -42.88 6.92
C ALA A 211 -21.29 -43.80 7.93
N SER A 212 -21.03 -45.06 7.56
CA SER A 212 -20.24 -46.01 8.35
C SER A 212 -18.77 -45.60 8.51
N ASP A 213 -18.24 -44.80 7.58
CA ASP A 213 -16.84 -44.38 7.58
C ASP A 213 -16.60 -43.19 8.51
N VAL A 214 -17.67 -42.50 8.92
CA VAL A 214 -17.62 -41.31 9.77
C VAL A 214 -17.80 -41.75 11.22
N THR A 215 -16.70 -41.90 11.94
CA THR A 215 -16.67 -42.24 13.37
C THR A 215 -16.76 -40.98 14.23
N ILE A 216 -17.17 -41.11 15.50
CA ILE A 216 -17.22 -39.97 16.43
C ILE A 216 -15.81 -39.36 16.57
N GLY A 217 -15.72 -38.04 16.43
CA GLY A 217 -14.45 -37.30 16.44
C GLY A 217 -13.71 -37.25 15.11
N SER A 218 -14.24 -37.88 14.05
CA SER A 218 -13.68 -37.75 12.70
C SER A 218 -14.06 -36.41 12.05
N ALA A 219 -13.17 -35.92 11.19
CA ALA A 219 -13.38 -34.75 10.36
C ALA A 219 -12.91 -35.03 8.93
N PHE A 220 -13.79 -34.85 7.95
CA PHE A 220 -13.51 -35.06 6.53
C PHE A 220 -13.59 -33.73 5.79
N HIS A 221 -12.64 -33.50 4.88
CA HIS A 221 -12.75 -32.45 3.87
C HIS A 221 -13.58 -32.98 2.70
N VAL A 222 -14.66 -32.26 2.39
CA VAL A 222 -15.70 -32.71 1.48
C VAL A 222 -15.89 -31.73 0.33
N ILE A 223 -16.06 -32.29 -0.86
CA ILE A 223 -16.45 -31.61 -2.09
C ILE A 223 -17.71 -32.29 -2.68
N PRO A 224 -18.52 -31.57 -3.47
CA PRO A 224 -19.67 -32.16 -4.16
C PRO A 224 -19.21 -33.11 -5.26
N GLU A 225 -19.93 -34.22 -5.40
CA GLU A 225 -19.83 -35.11 -6.57
C GLU A 225 -20.01 -34.31 -7.88
N GLY A 226 -19.11 -34.49 -8.85
CA GLY A 226 -19.10 -33.72 -10.10
C GLY A 226 -18.05 -32.61 -10.17
N LEU A 227 -17.44 -32.22 -9.03
CA LEU A 227 -16.43 -31.14 -9.01
C LEU A 227 -15.13 -31.53 -9.73
N ASN A 228 -14.75 -32.81 -9.68
CA ASN A 228 -13.47 -33.25 -10.25
C ASN A 228 -13.51 -33.39 -11.77
N GLU A 229 -14.71 -33.56 -12.31
CA GLU A 229 -15.05 -33.70 -13.72
C GLU A 229 -15.11 -32.35 -14.45
N LEU A 230 -15.10 -31.23 -13.72
CA LEU A 230 -15.05 -29.90 -14.32
C LEU A 230 -13.68 -29.60 -14.95
N HIS A 231 -13.68 -29.39 -16.26
CA HIS A 231 -12.51 -28.98 -17.04
C HIS A 231 -12.18 -27.49 -16.89
N GLU A 232 -13.20 -26.65 -16.68
CA GLU A 232 -13.06 -25.20 -16.49
C GLU A 232 -13.75 -24.75 -15.19
N GLY A 233 -13.26 -23.67 -14.57
CA GLY A 233 -13.90 -23.08 -13.39
C GLY A 233 -13.86 -23.92 -12.10
N LYS A 234 -13.27 -25.12 -12.13
CA LYS A 234 -13.19 -26.05 -10.98
C LYS A 234 -12.76 -25.38 -9.67
N LEU A 235 -11.70 -24.56 -9.71
CA LEU A 235 -11.20 -23.90 -8.51
C LEU A 235 -12.18 -22.85 -7.96
N ASN A 236 -12.91 -22.15 -8.84
CA ASN A 236 -13.91 -21.16 -8.44
C ASN A 236 -15.11 -21.84 -7.77
N GLU A 237 -15.58 -22.96 -8.33
CA GLU A 237 -16.66 -23.73 -7.72
C GLU A 237 -16.22 -24.39 -6.42
N LYS A 238 -15.00 -24.94 -6.38
CA LYS A 238 -14.41 -25.49 -5.15
C LYS A 238 -14.36 -24.44 -4.04
N ALA A 239 -13.96 -23.21 -4.38
CA ALA A 239 -13.83 -22.12 -3.42
C ALA A 239 -15.14 -21.76 -2.71
N LYS A 240 -16.30 -22.06 -3.32
CA LYS A 240 -17.64 -21.84 -2.75
C LYS A 240 -18.26 -23.08 -2.11
N ALA A 241 -17.80 -24.28 -2.47
CA ALA A 241 -18.49 -25.54 -2.18
C ALA A 241 -17.77 -26.46 -1.17
N VAL A 242 -16.61 -26.08 -0.62
CA VAL A 242 -15.89 -26.92 0.35
C VAL A 242 -16.64 -27.01 1.69
N VAL A 243 -16.83 -28.24 2.14
CA VAL A 243 -17.55 -28.59 3.37
C VAL A 243 -16.63 -29.35 4.32
N LEU A 244 -16.82 -29.12 5.61
CA LEU A 244 -16.26 -29.92 6.69
C LEU A 244 -17.37 -30.82 7.24
N LEU A 245 -17.20 -32.13 7.05
CA LEU A 245 -18.10 -33.15 7.58
C LEU A 245 -17.51 -33.71 8.87
N MET A 246 -18.28 -33.69 9.94
CA MET A 246 -17.85 -34.16 11.26
C MET A 246 -18.93 -35.06 11.86
N ARG A 247 -18.53 -35.91 12.81
CA ARG A 247 -19.49 -36.63 13.66
C ARG A 247 -19.23 -36.37 15.13
N LEU A 248 -20.26 -35.87 15.79
CA LEU A 248 -20.30 -35.59 17.21
C LEU A 248 -21.23 -36.59 17.90
N ASP A 249 -21.16 -36.63 19.23
CA ASP A 249 -22.16 -37.31 20.05
C ASP A 249 -23.52 -36.62 19.86
N PRO A 250 -24.59 -37.33 19.42
CA PRO A 250 -25.92 -36.75 19.26
C PRO A 250 -26.44 -36.00 20.49
N ASP A 251 -26.11 -36.48 21.70
CA ASP A 251 -26.58 -35.87 22.96
C ASP A 251 -25.86 -34.53 23.25
N SER A 252 -24.74 -34.27 22.59
CA SER A 252 -23.96 -33.03 22.71
C SER A 252 -24.25 -32.01 21.61
N LEU A 253 -25.08 -32.37 20.61
CA LEU A 253 -25.43 -31.46 19.51
C LEU A 253 -26.49 -30.44 19.97
N ASN A 254 -26.16 -29.17 19.80
CA ASN A 254 -27.08 -28.04 20.02
C ASN A 254 -27.39 -27.37 18.66
N PRO A 255 -28.31 -27.92 17.85
CA PRO A 255 -28.66 -27.34 16.56
C PRO A 255 -29.32 -25.96 16.74
N SER A 256 -29.07 -25.05 15.79
CA SER A 256 -29.80 -23.79 15.72
C SER A 256 -31.26 -24.01 15.32
N GLU A 257 -32.13 -23.06 15.72
CA GLU A 257 -33.56 -23.09 15.39
C GLU A 257 -33.80 -23.29 13.88
N GLY A 258 -34.64 -24.25 13.53
CA GLY A 258 -34.99 -24.60 12.16
C GLY A 258 -34.01 -25.55 11.45
N ARG A 259 -32.98 -26.04 12.16
CA ARG A 259 -31.97 -27.00 11.64
C ARG A 259 -31.91 -28.30 12.44
N GLU A 260 -32.92 -28.57 13.26
CA GLU A 260 -32.97 -29.73 14.16
C GLU A 260 -32.89 -31.07 13.39
N ASN A 261 -33.39 -31.09 12.16
CA ASN A 261 -33.40 -32.26 11.27
C ASN A 261 -32.26 -32.28 10.23
N TRP A 262 -31.24 -31.43 10.35
CA TRP A 262 -30.13 -31.34 9.36
C TRP A 262 -28.96 -32.29 9.66
N SER A 263 -29.03 -33.03 10.76
CA SER A 263 -28.00 -34.02 11.15
C SER A 263 -28.48 -35.45 10.93
N TYR A 264 -27.54 -36.38 10.74
CA TYR A 264 -27.82 -37.81 10.65
C TYR A 264 -26.96 -38.59 11.65
N ASN A 265 -27.55 -39.10 12.74
CA ASN A 265 -26.84 -39.88 13.79
C ASN A 265 -25.56 -39.21 14.30
N GLY A 266 -25.60 -37.90 14.53
CA GLY A 266 -24.47 -37.10 14.99
C GLY A 266 -23.59 -36.54 13.86
N ILE A 267 -23.83 -36.93 12.60
CA ILE A 267 -23.09 -36.44 11.44
C ILE A 267 -23.66 -35.09 11.01
N VAL A 268 -22.79 -34.10 10.91
CA VAL A 268 -23.09 -32.72 10.54
C VAL A 268 -22.11 -32.21 9.48
N ALA A 269 -22.62 -31.40 8.56
CA ALA A 269 -21.86 -30.83 7.45
C ALA A 269 -21.93 -29.30 7.54
N TYR A 270 -20.78 -28.64 7.64
CA TYR A 270 -20.69 -27.18 7.68
C TYR A 270 -19.81 -26.68 6.53
N SER A 271 -20.09 -25.47 6.04
CA SER A 271 -19.16 -24.79 5.13
C SER A 271 -17.80 -24.63 5.80
N LYS A 272 -16.72 -24.95 5.07
CA LYS A 272 -15.35 -24.65 5.52
C LYS A 272 -14.99 -23.17 5.30
N ILE A 273 -15.84 -22.43 4.61
CA ILE A 273 -15.64 -21.02 4.28
C ILE A 273 -16.20 -20.18 5.42
N CYS A 274 -15.32 -19.37 6.03
CA CYS A 274 -15.70 -18.45 7.10
C CYS A 274 -16.71 -17.41 6.59
N THR A 275 -17.65 -17.00 7.44
CA THR A 275 -18.68 -16.01 7.11
C THR A 275 -18.28 -14.55 7.41
N HIS A 276 -17.03 -14.32 7.86
CA HIS A 276 -16.45 -12.99 8.11
C HIS A 276 -15.66 -12.53 6.89
#